data_AF-A0A6I1G2C3-F1
#
_entry.id   AF-A0A6I1G2C3-F1
#
_cell.length_a   1.000
_cell.length_b   1.000
_cell.length_c   1.000
_cell.angle_alpha   90.00
_cell.angle_beta   90.00
_cell.angle_gamma   90.00
#
_symmetry.space_group_name_H-M   'P 1'
#
loop_
_entity.id
_entity.type
_entity.pdbx_description
1 polymer ?
#
loop_
_entity_poly.entity_id
_entity_poly.type
_entity_poly.pdbx_seq_one_letter_code
_entity_poly.pdbx_strand_id
1 'polypeptide(L)'
;MRITHLGHACLLVETADRRILIDPGAFAGDFLGLRDLDAILVTHQHPDHLDPVRLPELVRAVGDVPLWCDPQTVSVLSGLGIEATAHDGQVVSVGEVEIRPVGKMHALIHDEIPRITNVGVRVSAPGEPTLFHPGDALDAEPGEVDVLAFPLNAPWQRSREMTAFLRRIGAPHAVPIHDGLLNTTGRNLYLRQAGDLGSPDTDIHDLAGQDPWRVEL
;
A
#
# COMPACT_ATOMS: atom_id res chain seq x y z
N MET A 1 4.82 4.22 15.12
CA MET A 1 4.62 4.33 13.66
C MET A 1 3.99 5.67 13.28
N ARG A 2 4.41 6.27 12.16
CA ARG A 2 3.81 7.46 11.54
C ARG A 2 3.51 7.18 10.05
N ILE A 3 2.32 7.52 9.59
CA ILE A 3 1.85 7.24 8.23
C ILE A 3 1.50 8.56 7.54
N THR A 4 2.06 8.78 6.36
CA THR A 4 1.70 9.88 5.46
C THR A 4 1.06 9.32 4.21
N HIS A 5 -0.16 9.76 3.89
CA HIS A 5 -0.84 9.36 2.66
C HIS A 5 -0.48 10.33 1.53
N LEU A 6 0.40 9.90 0.63
CA LEU A 6 0.92 10.70 -0.47
C LEU A 6 0.00 10.68 -1.70
N GLY A 7 -1.14 10.00 -1.62
CA GLY A 7 -2.17 9.98 -2.67
C GLY A 7 -2.39 8.59 -3.21
N HIS A 8 -3.65 8.27 -3.52
CA HIS A 8 -4.05 6.98 -4.06
C HIS A 8 -3.58 5.78 -3.22
N ALA A 9 -2.61 4.99 -3.69
CA ALA A 9 -2.03 3.86 -2.95
C ALA A 9 -0.70 4.20 -2.25
N CYS A 10 -0.18 5.41 -2.45
CA CYS A 10 1.16 5.76 -2.00
C CYS A 10 1.18 6.15 -0.53
N LEU A 11 1.84 5.33 0.30
CA LEU A 11 2.06 5.61 1.72
C LEU A 11 3.55 5.75 2.02
N LEU A 12 3.93 6.79 2.77
CA LEU A 12 5.21 6.84 3.47
C LEU A 12 4.98 6.39 4.91
N VAL A 13 5.66 5.31 5.31
CA VAL A 13 5.56 4.68 6.62
C VAL A 13 6.87 4.88 7.36
N GLU A 14 6.78 5.46 8.55
CA GLU A 14 7.92 5.73 9.41
C GLU A 14 7.79 4.96 10.72
N THR A 15 8.70 4.05 11.00
CA THR A 15 8.62 3.16 12.18
C THR A 15 10.01 2.64 12.55
N ALA A 16 10.32 2.51 13.85
CA ALA A 16 11.64 2.08 14.32
C ALA A 16 12.82 2.78 13.61
N ASP A 17 12.74 4.12 13.50
CA ASP A 17 13.70 4.99 12.82
C ASP A 17 13.94 4.69 11.32
N ARG A 18 13.02 3.98 10.66
CA ARG A 18 13.06 3.70 9.22
C ARG A 18 11.96 4.41 8.45
N ARG A 19 12.25 4.80 7.21
CA ARG A 19 11.35 5.45 6.26
C ARG A 19 11.12 4.54 5.05
N ILE A 20 9.93 3.98 4.93
CA ILE A 20 9.56 3.01 3.90
C ILE A 20 8.48 3.62 3.01
N LEU A 21 8.76 3.72 1.71
CA LEU A 21 7.79 4.19 0.72
C LEU A 21 7.09 3.00 0.07
N ILE A 22 5.76 3.01 0.02
CA ILE A 22 4.93 1.95 -0.56
C ILE A 22 4.13 2.53 -1.73
N ASP A 23 4.13 1.84 -2.87
CA ASP A 23 3.36 2.14 -4.08
C ASP A 23 3.47 3.59 -4.60
N PRO A 24 4.68 4.09 -4.94
CA PRO A 24 4.89 5.39 -5.58
C PRO A 24 4.41 5.41 -7.05
N GLY A 25 3.10 5.32 -7.23
CA GLY A 25 2.43 5.30 -8.51
C GLY A 25 2.10 6.66 -9.12
N ALA A 26 1.63 6.65 -10.36
CA ALA A 26 1.32 7.83 -11.15
C ALA A 26 0.18 8.67 -10.56
N PHE A 27 -0.67 8.10 -9.72
CA PHE A 27 -1.77 8.81 -9.05
C PHE A 27 -1.35 9.38 -7.68
N ALA A 28 -0.14 9.07 -7.22
CA ALA A 28 0.43 9.73 -6.06
C ALA A 28 0.74 11.19 -6.36
N GLY A 29 0.65 12.03 -5.33
CA GLY A 29 1.11 13.41 -5.32
C GLY A 29 2.63 13.51 -5.45
N ASP A 30 3.23 14.51 -4.80
CA ASP A 30 4.68 14.68 -4.85
C ASP A 30 5.40 13.74 -3.89
N PHE A 31 6.05 12.72 -4.45
CA PHE A 31 7.01 11.86 -3.74
C PHE A 31 8.45 12.10 -4.18
N LEU A 32 8.70 12.93 -5.20
CA LEU A 32 10.06 13.20 -5.71
C LEU A 32 10.87 14.05 -4.72
N GLY A 33 10.19 14.80 -3.85
CA GLY A 33 10.81 15.53 -2.73
C GLY A 33 11.34 14.65 -1.59
N LEU A 34 11.00 13.35 -1.57
CA LEU A 34 11.41 12.46 -0.48
C LEU A 34 12.92 12.20 -0.48
N ARG A 35 13.50 12.19 0.72
CA ARG A 35 14.91 11.88 0.98
C ARG A 35 14.97 10.88 2.13
N ASP A 36 16.17 10.33 2.32
CA ASP A 36 16.51 9.43 3.43
C ASP A 36 15.51 8.26 3.54
N LEU A 37 15.14 7.67 2.40
CA LEU A 37 14.34 6.45 2.39
C LEU A 37 15.26 5.28 2.74
N ASP A 38 14.76 4.34 3.53
CA ASP A 38 15.48 3.10 3.84
C ASP A 38 15.00 1.95 2.94
N ALA A 39 13.81 2.04 2.35
CA ALA A 39 13.31 1.07 1.37
C ALA A 39 12.16 1.64 0.52
N ILE A 40 11.98 1.02 -0.65
CA ILE A 40 10.84 1.24 -1.55
C ILE A 40 10.15 -0.12 -1.78
N LEU A 41 8.83 -0.14 -1.66
CA LEU A 41 7.97 -1.30 -1.88
C LEU A 41 6.98 -1.00 -3.01
N VAL A 42 6.84 -1.93 -3.94
CA VAL A 42 5.82 -1.86 -5.01
C VAL A 42 5.01 -3.16 -5.02
N THR A 43 3.70 -3.06 -4.80
CA THR A 43 2.83 -4.23 -4.69
C THR A 43 2.57 -4.91 -6.02
N HIS A 44 2.44 -4.13 -7.12
CA HIS A 44 2.29 -4.63 -8.48
C HIS A 44 2.61 -3.59 -9.56
N GLN A 45 2.69 -4.05 -10.82
CA GLN A 45 3.20 -3.27 -11.95
C GLN A 45 2.23 -2.25 -12.57
N HIS A 46 1.03 -2.06 -12.02
CA HIS A 46 0.10 -1.10 -12.64
C HIS A 46 0.57 0.35 -12.43
N PRO A 47 0.29 1.25 -13.40
CA PRO A 47 0.80 2.61 -13.36
C PRO A 47 0.42 3.42 -12.12
N ASP A 48 -0.73 3.15 -11.52
CA ASP A 48 -1.23 3.82 -10.31
C ASP A 48 -0.57 3.34 -9.00
N HIS A 49 0.23 2.27 -9.06
CA HIS A 49 1.09 1.77 -7.96
C HIS A 49 2.59 1.92 -8.27
N LEU A 50 2.96 1.95 -9.55
CA LEU A 50 4.32 2.15 -10.04
C LEU A 50 4.34 3.24 -11.11
N ASP A 51 4.96 4.38 -10.83
CA ASP A 51 5.13 5.43 -11.83
C ASP A 51 6.39 5.16 -12.67
N PRO A 52 6.27 4.71 -13.94
CA PRO A 52 7.43 4.38 -14.76
C PRO A 52 8.25 5.62 -15.17
N VAL A 53 7.70 6.83 -14.98
CA VAL A 53 8.35 8.10 -15.34
C VAL A 53 9.06 8.71 -14.14
N ARG A 54 8.38 8.81 -12.99
CA ARG A 54 8.90 9.48 -11.79
C ARG A 54 9.73 8.57 -10.88
N LEU A 55 9.44 7.26 -10.82
CA LEU A 55 10.19 6.35 -9.95
C LEU A 55 11.70 6.28 -10.27
N PRO A 56 12.15 6.23 -11.56
CA PRO A 56 13.58 6.28 -11.87
C PRO A 56 14.28 7.55 -11.39
N GLU A 57 13.58 8.68 -11.35
CA GLU A 57 14.12 9.92 -10.80
C GLU A 57 14.30 9.83 -9.28
N LEU A 58 13.27 9.35 -8.57
CA LEU A 58 13.35 9.13 -7.12
C LEU A 58 14.51 8.19 -6.76
N VAL A 59 14.61 7.03 -7.40
CA VAL A 59 15.66 6.03 -7.11
C VAL A 59 17.06 6.64 -7.28
N ARG A 60 17.28 7.43 -8.35
CA ARG A 60 18.57 8.15 -8.53
C ARG A 60 18.83 9.18 -7.42
N ALA A 61 17.78 9.82 -6.91
CA ALA A 61 17.90 10.85 -5.88
C ALA A 61 18.16 10.27 -4.48
N VAL A 62 17.57 9.12 -4.13
CA VAL A 62 17.73 8.49 -2.81
C VAL A 62 18.93 7.55 -2.75
N GLY A 63 19.44 7.08 -3.89
CA GLY A 63 20.63 6.25 -3.97
C GLY A 63 20.33 4.76 -3.80
N ASP A 64 21.30 4.04 -3.25
CA ASP A 64 21.26 2.57 -3.10
C ASP A 64 20.39 2.17 -1.91
N VAL A 65 19.07 2.14 -2.15
CA VAL A 65 18.07 1.68 -1.18
C VAL A 65 17.39 0.42 -1.73
N PRO A 66 17.11 -0.60 -0.89
CA PRO A 66 16.38 -1.77 -1.31
C PRO A 66 15.04 -1.42 -1.95
N LEU A 67 14.81 -1.95 -3.15
CA LEU A 67 13.52 -1.91 -3.85
C LEU A 67 12.98 -3.34 -3.96
N TRP A 68 11.88 -3.59 -3.28
CA TRP A 68 11.18 -4.87 -3.31
C TRP A 68 9.84 -4.77 -4.01
N CYS A 69 9.51 -5.76 -4.83
CA CYS A 69 8.27 -5.78 -5.56
C CYS A 69 7.76 -7.20 -5.83
N ASP A 70 6.52 -7.34 -6.31
CA ASP A 70 6.03 -8.63 -6.78
C ASP A 70 6.87 -9.16 -7.98
N PRO A 71 6.80 -10.47 -8.28
CA PRO A 71 7.65 -11.09 -9.29
C PRO A 71 7.56 -10.49 -10.70
N GLN A 72 6.39 -10.03 -11.16
CA GLN A 72 6.25 -9.50 -12.52
C GLN A 72 6.83 -8.08 -12.64
N THR A 73 6.72 -7.28 -11.58
CA THR A 73 7.27 -5.91 -11.56
C THR A 73 8.79 -5.87 -11.70
N VAL A 74 9.52 -6.91 -11.26
CA VAL A 74 10.98 -6.98 -11.43
C VAL A 74 11.40 -6.78 -12.88
N SER A 75 10.68 -7.39 -13.83
CA SER A 75 10.98 -7.27 -15.26
C SER A 75 10.66 -5.88 -15.80
N VAL A 76 9.60 -5.24 -15.30
CA VAL A 76 9.25 -3.85 -15.64
C VAL A 76 10.34 -2.88 -15.17
N LEU A 77 10.76 -3.00 -13.91
CA LEU A 77 11.81 -2.15 -13.34
C LEU A 77 13.17 -2.37 -14.01
N SER A 78 13.53 -3.61 -14.34
CA SER A 78 14.74 -3.90 -15.12
C SER A 78 14.73 -3.21 -16.49
N GLY A 79 13.58 -3.18 -17.16
CA GLY A 79 13.39 -2.42 -18.41
C GLY A 79 13.56 -0.91 -18.26
N LEU A 80 13.40 -0.37 -17.05
CA LEU A 80 13.65 1.03 -16.69
C LEU A 80 15.08 1.27 -16.18
N GLY A 81 15.93 0.24 -16.14
CA GLY A 81 17.28 0.32 -15.59
C GLY A 81 17.34 0.42 -14.08
N ILE A 82 16.31 -0.06 -13.38
CA ILE A 82 16.22 -0.10 -11.92
C ILE A 82 16.40 -1.54 -11.46
N GLU A 83 17.34 -1.78 -10.55
CA GLU A 83 17.47 -3.07 -9.88
C GLU A 83 16.42 -3.21 -8.78
N ALA A 84 15.75 -4.36 -8.76
CA ALA A 84 14.70 -4.68 -7.81
C ALA A 84 14.74 -6.16 -7.46
N THR A 85 14.29 -6.50 -6.25
CA THR A 85 14.23 -7.89 -5.77
C THR A 85 12.78 -8.34 -5.63
N ALA A 86 12.47 -9.52 -6.16
CA ALA A 86 11.16 -10.14 -5.98
C ALA A 86 10.89 -10.41 -4.49
N HIS A 87 9.70 -10.07 -4.02
CA HIS A 87 9.26 -10.23 -2.64
C HIS A 87 7.99 -11.09 -2.64
N ASP A 88 8.17 -12.41 -2.70
CA ASP A 88 7.09 -13.37 -2.99
C ASP A 88 7.08 -14.59 -2.05
N GLY A 89 7.72 -14.47 -0.88
CA GLY A 89 7.61 -15.49 0.17
C GLY A 89 8.55 -15.33 1.36
N GLN A 90 9.65 -14.59 1.21
CA GLN A 90 10.59 -14.36 2.30
C GLN A 90 10.31 -13.03 2.98
N VAL A 91 10.35 -13.03 4.32
CA VAL A 91 10.39 -11.79 5.10
C VAL A 91 11.75 -11.13 4.89
N VAL A 92 11.75 -9.83 4.61
CA VAL A 92 12.96 -9.01 4.49
C VAL A 92 13.02 -8.01 5.64
N SER A 93 14.23 -7.52 5.94
CA SER A 93 14.44 -6.61 7.08
C SER A 93 15.13 -5.33 6.64
N VAL A 94 14.71 -4.23 7.27
CA VAL A 94 15.35 -2.91 7.19
C VAL A 94 15.61 -2.45 8.63
N GLY A 95 16.84 -2.63 9.13
CA GLY A 95 17.10 -2.53 10.56
C GLY A 95 16.26 -3.54 11.35
N GLU A 96 15.48 -3.07 12.32
CA GLU A 96 14.56 -3.91 13.13
C GLU A 96 13.16 -4.06 12.51
N VAL A 97 12.89 -3.38 11.38
CA VAL A 97 11.61 -3.48 10.69
C VAL A 97 11.60 -4.73 9.83
N GLU A 98 10.63 -5.61 10.08
CA GLU A 98 10.29 -6.74 9.23
C GLU A 98 9.20 -6.36 8.22
N ILE A 99 9.43 -6.72 6.96
CA ILE A 99 8.49 -6.55 5.86
C ILE A 99 8.16 -7.95 5.36
N ARG A 100 6.92 -8.37 5.55
CA ARG A 100 6.42 -9.70 5.15
C ARG A 100 5.56 -9.58 3.89
N PRO A 101 5.79 -10.40 2.85
CA PRO A 101 4.93 -10.44 1.68
C PRO A 101 3.64 -11.19 2.00
N VAL A 102 2.50 -10.67 1.55
CA VAL A 102 1.18 -11.26 1.77
C VAL A 102 0.35 -11.20 0.49
N GLY A 103 -0.26 -12.33 0.12
CA GLY A 103 -0.99 -12.45 -1.14
C GLY A 103 -0.08 -12.83 -2.31
N LYS A 104 -0.69 -13.01 -3.48
CA LYS A 104 0.02 -13.48 -4.69
C LYS A 104 -0.51 -12.85 -5.97
N MET A 105 -1.81 -12.61 -6.06
CA MET A 105 -2.49 -12.24 -7.29
C MET A 105 -3.34 -11.00 -7.07
N HIS A 106 -3.35 -10.12 -8.07
CA HIS A 106 -4.26 -8.98 -8.13
C HIS A 106 -5.71 -9.48 -8.18
N ALA A 107 -6.65 -8.74 -7.60
CA ALA A 107 -8.09 -8.98 -7.73
C ALA A 107 -8.51 -9.11 -9.22
N LEU A 108 -9.56 -9.87 -9.51
CA LEU A 108 -9.99 -10.06 -10.89
C LEU A 108 -10.55 -8.75 -11.46
N ILE A 109 -9.92 -8.22 -12.52
CA ILE A 109 -10.40 -7.03 -13.25
C ILE A 109 -11.48 -7.42 -14.26
N HIS A 110 -11.18 -8.38 -15.12
CA HIS A 110 -12.07 -8.85 -16.19
C HIS A 110 -11.65 -10.24 -16.64
N ASP A 111 -12.59 -11.10 -17.04
CA ASP A 111 -12.33 -12.50 -17.42
C ASP A 111 -11.43 -12.63 -18.68
N GLU A 112 -11.41 -11.61 -19.53
CA GLU A 112 -10.59 -11.57 -20.76
C GLU A 112 -9.19 -10.95 -20.55
N ILE A 113 -8.89 -10.44 -19.36
CA ILE A 113 -7.58 -9.84 -19.04
C ILE A 113 -6.82 -10.83 -18.15
N PRO A 114 -5.61 -11.29 -18.54
CA PRO A 114 -4.79 -12.13 -17.68
C PRO A 114 -4.55 -11.46 -16.32
N ARG A 115 -4.80 -12.20 -15.23
CA ARG A 115 -4.46 -11.71 -13.89
C ARG A 115 -2.94 -11.63 -13.73
N ILE A 116 -2.48 -10.53 -13.13
CA ILE A 116 -1.09 -10.30 -12.79
C ILE A 116 -0.83 -10.57 -11.30
N THR A 117 0.44 -10.65 -10.93
CA THR A 117 0.85 -10.77 -9.53
C THR A 117 0.57 -9.47 -8.78
N ASN A 118 0.18 -9.61 -7.51
CA ASN A 118 0.10 -8.53 -6.54
C ASN A 118 0.52 -9.10 -5.20
N VAL A 119 1.53 -8.49 -4.58
CA VAL A 119 1.98 -8.88 -3.25
C VAL A 119 1.86 -7.68 -2.32
N GLY A 120 0.89 -7.74 -1.41
CA GLY A 120 0.77 -6.81 -0.32
C GLY A 120 1.91 -6.98 0.70
N VAL A 121 2.07 -5.99 1.58
CA VAL A 121 3.18 -5.94 2.54
C VAL A 121 2.66 -5.72 3.95
N ARG A 122 3.07 -6.58 4.87
CA ARG A 122 2.88 -6.39 6.31
C ARG A 122 4.17 -5.87 6.92
N VAL A 123 4.11 -4.68 7.52
CA VAL A 123 5.24 -3.99 8.15
C VAL A 123 5.09 -4.10 9.66
N SER A 124 6.14 -4.55 10.35
CA SER A 124 6.14 -4.67 11.81
C SER A 124 7.54 -4.46 12.38
N ALA A 125 7.62 -3.95 13.60
CA ALA A 125 8.86 -3.87 14.37
C ALA A 125 8.57 -4.10 15.87
N PRO A 126 9.55 -4.55 16.67
CA PRO A 126 9.36 -4.71 18.10
C PRO A 126 8.89 -3.41 18.79
N GLY A 127 7.78 -3.49 19.54
CA GLY A 127 7.25 -2.34 20.28
C GLY A 127 6.58 -1.26 19.42
N GLU A 128 6.39 -1.50 18.12
CA GLU A 128 5.71 -0.60 17.19
C GLU A 128 4.38 -1.20 16.71
N PRO A 129 3.39 -0.36 16.34
CA PRO A 129 2.21 -0.81 15.62
C PRO A 129 2.56 -1.55 14.33
N THR A 130 1.67 -2.43 13.91
CA THR A 130 1.79 -3.21 12.68
C THR A 130 0.84 -2.69 11.60
N LEU A 131 1.32 -2.60 10.36
CA LEU A 131 0.55 -2.15 9.20
C LEU A 131 0.43 -3.28 8.18
N PHE A 132 -0.74 -3.42 7.56
CA PHE A 132 -0.88 -4.17 6.30
C PHE A 132 -1.31 -3.26 5.16
N HIS A 133 -0.53 -3.28 4.06
CA HIS A 133 -0.88 -2.66 2.78
C HIS A 133 -1.18 -3.74 1.73
N PRO A 134 -2.43 -3.92 1.28
CA PRO A 134 -2.80 -5.04 0.43
C PRO A 134 -2.40 -4.89 -1.05
N GLY A 135 -2.12 -3.66 -1.49
CA GLY A 135 -2.20 -3.34 -2.91
C GLY A 135 -3.63 -3.61 -3.42
N ASP A 136 -3.73 -4.22 -4.58
CA ASP A 136 -5.01 -4.49 -5.25
C ASP A 136 -5.46 -5.94 -5.05
N ALA A 137 -5.50 -6.37 -3.79
CA ALA A 137 -5.97 -7.71 -3.41
C ALA A 137 -6.85 -7.67 -2.16
N LEU A 138 -7.97 -8.38 -2.19
CA LEU A 138 -8.91 -8.50 -1.05
C LEU A 138 -8.99 -9.92 -0.49
N ASP A 139 -8.19 -10.85 -1.01
CA ASP A 139 -8.09 -12.24 -0.56
C ASP A 139 -6.84 -12.51 0.31
N ALA A 140 -6.05 -11.47 0.57
CA ALA A 140 -4.86 -11.54 1.40
C ALA A 140 -5.19 -11.80 2.89
N GLU A 141 -4.33 -12.56 3.56
CA GLU A 141 -4.45 -12.95 4.98
C GLU A 141 -3.17 -12.55 5.73
N PRO A 142 -3.08 -11.30 6.23
CA PRO A 142 -1.89 -10.79 6.93
C PRO A 142 -1.75 -11.30 8.37
N GLY A 143 -2.78 -11.96 8.91
CA GLY A 143 -2.94 -12.18 10.34
C GLY A 143 -3.41 -10.92 11.06
N GLU A 144 -3.25 -10.87 12.38
CA GLU A 144 -3.60 -9.68 13.16
C GLU A 144 -2.66 -8.51 12.83
N VAL A 145 -3.28 -7.35 12.61
CA VAL A 145 -2.60 -6.07 12.37
C VAL A 145 -3.33 -4.94 13.07
N ASP A 146 -2.58 -3.94 13.50
CA ASP A 146 -3.12 -2.76 14.20
C ASP A 146 -3.72 -1.77 13.20
N VAL A 147 -3.08 -1.64 12.03
CA VAL A 147 -3.51 -0.75 10.95
C VAL A 147 -3.68 -1.52 9.65
N LEU A 148 -4.84 -1.36 9.02
CA LEU A 148 -5.14 -1.87 7.68
C LEU A 148 -5.23 -0.71 6.68
N ALA A 149 -4.35 -0.66 5.67
CA ALA A 149 -4.68 0.10 4.47
C ALA A 149 -5.72 -0.69 3.64
N PHE A 150 -6.73 -0.02 3.09
CA PHE A 150 -7.76 -0.70 2.30
C PHE A 150 -8.15 0.08 1.04
N PRO A 151 -8.30 -0.59 -0.12
CA PRO A 151 -8.80 0.06 -1.33
C PRO A 151 -10.23 0.57 -1.12
N LEU A 152 -10.42 1.89 -1.14
CA LEU A 152 -11.71 2.53 -0.92
C LEU A 152 -12.64 2.31 -2.13
N ASN A 153 -12.11 2.43 -3.34
CA ASN A 153 -12.85 2.14 -4.57
C ASN A 153 -11.92 1.71 -5.68
N ALA A 154 -12.26 0.68 -6.44
CA ALA A 154 -11.55 0.34 -7.67
C ALA A 154 -12.51 -0.17 -8.75
N PRO A 155 -12.12 -0.14 -10.04
CA PRO A 155 -12.94 -0.70 -11.12
C PRO A 155 -13.22 -2.20 -10.96
N TRP A 156 -12.29 -2.90 -10.30
CA TRP A 156 -12.34 -4.33 -10.04
C TRP A 156 -13.02 -4.70 -8.70
N GLN A 157 -13.42 -3.72 -7.90
CA GLN A 157 -13.98 -3.91 -6.55
C GLN A 157 -15.42 -3.44 -6.44
N ARG A 158 -16.28 -4.27 -5.83
CA ARG A 158 -17.62 -3.84 -5.36
C ARG A 158 -17.51 -3.26 -3.95
N SER A 159 -18.32 -2.25 -3.63
CA SER A 159 -18.39 -1.67 -2.27
C SER A 159 -18.62 -2.74 -1.17
N ARG A 160 -19.44 -3.77 -1.44
CA ARG A 160 -19.65 -4.87 -0.48
C ARG A 160 -18.37 -5.69 -0.20
N GLU A 161 -17.45 -5.78 -1.16
CA GLU A 161 -16.19 -6.50 -0.99
C GLU A 161 -15.21 -5.69 -0.15
N MET A 162 -15.17 -4.36 -0.33
CA MET A 162 -14.47 -3.43 0.57
C MET A 162 -14.93 -3.60 2.02
N THR A 163 -16.24 -3.51 2.26
CA THR A 163 -16.79 -3.64 3.62
C THR A 163 -16.56 -5.03 4.20
N ALA A 164 -16.69 -6.09 3.41
CA ALA A 164 -16.38 -7.45 3.83
C ALA A 164 -14.89 -7.63 4.16
N PHE A 165 -13.99 -6.99 3.42
CA PHE A 165 -12.55 -7.02 3.69
C PHE A 165 -12.22 -6.34 5.02
N LEU A 166 -12.76 -5.13 5.26
CA LEU A 166 -12.64 -4.44 6.55
C LEU A 166 -13.13 -5.31 7.72
N ARG A 167 -14.29 -5.95 7.57
CA ARG A 167 -14.85 -6.86 8.59
C ARG A 167 -14.02 -8.12 8.80
N ARG A 168 -13.48 -8.68 7.71
CA ARG A 168 -12.70 -9.93 7.75
C ARG A 168 -11.39 -9.73 8.48
N ILE A 169 -10.69 -8.63 8.21
CA ILE A 169 -9.41 -8.32 8.88
C ILE A 169 -9.64 -7.80 10.30
N GLY A 170 -10.64 -6.94 10.50
CA GLY A 170 -11.02 -6.47 11.84
C GLY A 170 -9.93 -5.70 12.57
N ALA A 171 -9.01 -5.05 11.85
CA ALA A 171 -7.98 -4.20 12.45
C ALA A 171 -8.63 -3.03 13.22
N PRO A 172 -8.13 -2.62 14.39
CA PRO A 172 -8.71 -1.52 15.16
C PRO A 172 -8.63 -0.18 14.42
N HIS A 173 -7.67 -0.03 13.49
CA HIS A 173 -7.54 1.16 12.65
C HIS A 173 -7.45 0.78 11.18
N ALA A 174 -8.06 1.61 10.32
CA ALA A 174 -7.94 1.45 8.88
C ALA A 174 -7.74 2.78 8.15
N VAL A 175 -6.88 2.79 7.15
CA VAL A 175 -6.55 3.94 6.30
C VAL A 175 -7.05 3.68 4.88
N PRO A 176 -7.96 4.50 4.33
CA PRO A 176 -8.41 4.33 2.97
C PRO A 176 -7.28 4.69 1.99
N ILE A 177 -7.04 3.80 1.03
CA ILE A 177 -6.20 4.01 -0.16
C ILE A 177 -7.06 3.87 -1.42
N HIS A 178 -6.46 4.00 -2.60
CA HIS A 178 -7.09 3.73 -3.89
C HIS A 178 -8.39 4.55 -4.09
N ASP A 179 -8.26 5.89 -4.07
CA ASP A 179 -9.39 6.81 -4.12
C ASP A 179 -9.37 7.80 -5.29
N GLY A 180 -8.23 7.93 -5.96
CA GLY A 180 -8.00 8.89 -7.05
C GLY A 180 -8.98 8.84 -8.24
N LEU A 181 -9.81 7.80 -8.35
CA LEU A 181 -10.88 7.71 -9.36
C LEU A 181 -12.16 8.43 -8.94
N LEU A 182 -12.31 8.78 -7.66
CA LEU A 182 -13.52 9.34 -7.10
C LEU A 182 -13.46 10.86 -7.11
N ASN A 183 -14.58 11.48 -7.50
CA ASN A 183 -14.84 12.86 -7.10
C ASN A 183 -15.26 12.90 -5.62
N THR A 184 -15.37 14.10 -5.05
CA THR A 184 -15.72 14.30 -3.64
C THR A 184 -17.02 13.60 -3.23
N THR A 185 -18.04 13.62 -4.09
CA THR A 185 -19.33 12.97 -3.82
C THR A 185 -19.18 11.46 -3.70
N GLY A 186 -18.46 10.83 -4.65
CA GLY A 186 -18.19 9.40 -4.63
C GLY A 186 -17.34 9.01 -3.41
N ARG A 187 -16.26 9.75 -3.14
CA ARG A 187 -15.39 9.50 -1.99
C ARG A 187 -16.16 9.51 -0.67
N ASN A 188 -16.97 10.54 -0.44
CA ASN A 188 -17.78 10.65 0.78
C ASN A 188 -18.78 9.50 0.94
N LEU A 189 -19.33 8.98 -0.16
CA LEU A 189 -20.22 7.81 -0.12
C LEU A 189 -19.46 6.56 0.34
N TYR A 190 -18.29 6.28 -0.26
CA TYR A 190 -17.50 5.09 0.08
C TYR A 190 -16.94 5.17 1.50
N LEU A 191 -16.47 6.34 1.95
CA LEU A 191 -16.01 6.53 3.34
C LEU A 191 -17.13 6.26 4.35
N ARG A 192 -18.35 6.76 4.08
CA ARG A 192 -19.51 6.45 4.91
C ARG A 192 -19.80 4.95 4.92
N GLN A 193 -19.76 4.28 3.78
CA GLN A 193 -19.97 2.83 3.71
C GLN A 193 -18.88 2.05 4.46
N ALA A 194 -17.62 2.49 4.39
CA ALA A 194 -16.53 1.89 5.16
C ALA A 194 -16.78 1.98 6.67
N GLY A 195 -17.19 3.15 7.17
CA GLY A 195 -17.52 3.33 8.59
C GLY A 195 -18.81 2.65 9.04
N ASP A 196 -19.90 2.77 8.28
CA ASP A 196 -21.23 2.28 8.68
C ASP A 196 -21.37 0.76 8.49
N LEU A 197 -20.72 0.19 7.47
CA LEU A 197 -20.93 -1.19 7.02
C LEU A 197 -19.67 -2.05 7.06
N GLY A 198 -18.50 -1.46 7.33
CA GLY A 198 -17.26 -2.18 7.61
C GLY A 198 -17.31 -2.88 8.97
N SER A 199 -16.19 -2.89 9.69
CA SER A 199 -16.12 -3.43 11.04
C SER A 199 -16.59 -2.37 12.07
N PRO A 200 -17.46 -2.71 13.02
CA PRO A 200 -17.95 -1.75 14.02
C PRO A 200 -16.86 -1.32 15.03
N ASP A 201 -15.78 -2.09 15.11
CA ASP A 201 -14.66 -1.87 16.05
C ASP A 201 -13.43 -1.27 15.34
N THR A 202 -13.58 -0.84 14.08
CA THR A 202 -12.50 -0.25 13.28
C THR A 202 -12.72 1.23 13.07
N ASP A 203 -11.77 2.04 13.54
CA ASP A 203 -11.73 3.46 13.27
C ASP A 203 -11.13 3.72 11.87
N ILE A 204 -11.88 4.44 11.03
CA ILE A 204 -11.42 4.86 9.70
C ILE A 204 -10.69 6.20 9.81
N HIS A 205 -9.40 6.20 9.47
CA HIS A 205 -8.53 7.38 9.48
C HIS A 205 -8.32 7.90 8.06
N ASP A 206 -9.12 8.88 7.63
CA ASP A 206 -8.91 9.54 6.34
C ASP A 206 -7.71 10.49 6.38
N LEU A 207 -6.58 10.05 5.82
CA LEU A 207 -5.33 10.80 5.79
C LEU A 207 -5.13 11.62 4.50
N ALA A 208 -6.08 11.60 3.56
CA ALA A 208 -5.90 12.25 2.27
C ALA A 208 -5.80 13.78 2.44
N GLY A 209 -4.65 14.34 2.02
CA GLY A 209 -4.36 15.77 2.16
C GLY A 209 -4.18 16.25 3.60
N GLN A 210 -3.96 15.32 4.54
CA GLN A 210 -3.72 15.63 5.95
C GLN A 210 -2.24 15.56 6.31
N ASP A 211 -1.91 16.11 7.48
CA ASP A 211 -0.59 15.92 8.10
C ASP A 211 -0.36 14.43 8.45
N PRO A 212 0.92 14.00 8.58
CA PRO A 212 1.23 12.62 8.95
C PRO A 212 0.55 12.19 10.25
N TRP A 213 -0.14 11.04 10.22
CA TRP A 213 -0.79 10.48 11.39
C TRP A 213 0.17 9.64 12.22
N ARG A 214 0.22 9.88 13.52
CA ARG A 214 0.96 9.06 14.48
C ARG A 214 0.03 8.00 15.06
N VAL A 215 0.38 6.74 14.85
CA VAL A 215 -0.33 5.59 15.42
C VAL A 215 0.15 5.39 16.86
N GLU A 216 -0.79 5.37 17.80
CA GLU A 216 -0.54 5.08 19.22
C GLU A 216 -1.00 3.63 19.52
N LEU A 217 -0.26 2.93 20.39
CA LEU A 217 -0.61 1.59 20.88
C LEU A 217 -1.53 1.67 22.11
#